data_AF-D4DZK1-F1
#
_entry.id   AF-D4DZK1-F1
#
_cell.length_a   1.000
_cell.length_b   1.000
_cell.length_c   1.000
_cell.angle_alpha   90.00
_cell.angle_beta   90.00
_cell.angle_gamma   90.00
#
_symmetry.space_group_name_H-M   'P 1'
#
loop_
_entity.id
_entity.type
_entity.pdbx_description
1 polymer ?
#
loop_
_entity_poly.entity_id
_entity_poly.type
_entity_poly.pdbx_seq_one_letter_code
_entity_poly.pdbx_strand_id
1 'polypeptide(L)'
;MREDEHNVWAPYQLAASSAEKGQTELAERYLQLSAERGLWYYYNLLEDDSFSSIQHRHIYQSILAQAKARYLQRARQFEGKASYALPSGPTPAGGWPTVVFLHDYGKSASISAEDRLLFSSLGAAYIELNGTQMLSENSFRWSNYSDESTQSAIQRALAPLIRQLNLNPQQVYLSGRGQGALHAANLLAKYPQFYAGALLIAPHGEITPARQTLAENKRIVLAYYDRQNFSERALALRFAELFNTGNQVQLQRFNQAESANVGWQGRFARPMEWMLGKAPDAHPGG
;
A
#
# COMPACT_ATOMS: atom_id res chain seq x y z
N MET A 1 -3.15 40.48 6.53
CA MET A 1 -3.36 39.04 6.32
C MET A 1 -3.01 38.38 7.65
N ARG A 2 -3.99 37.84 8.39
CA ARG A 2 -3.72 37.20 9.69
C ARG A 2 -3.02 35.87 9.41
N GLU A 3 -1.84 35.66 9.97
CA GLU A 3 -1.21 34.33 9.95
C GLU A 3 -2.14 33.35 10.66
N ASP A 4 -2.38 32.19 10.04
CA ASP A 4 -3.04 31.08 10.72
C ASP A 4 -2.06 30.55 11.78
N GLU A 5 -2.38 30.83 13.05
CA GLU A 5 -1.58 30.45 14.21
C GLU A 5 -1.42 28.93 14.35
N HIS A 6 -2.23 28.12 13.65
CA HIS A 6 -2.17 26.66 13.66
C HIS A 6 -1.45 26.08 12.43
N ASN A 7 -1.03 26.91 11.48
CA ASN A 7 -0.31 26.43 10.30
C ASN A 7 1.12 26.01 10.68
N VAL A 8 1.34 24.70 10.73
CA VAL A 8 2.64 24.07 11.01
C VAL A 8 3.59 24.11 9.80
N TRP A 9 3.07 24.23 8.58
CA TRP A 9 3.83 24.09 7.34
C TRP A 9 4.62 25.34 6.98
N ALA A 10 4.05 26.54 7.18
CA ALA A 10 4.78 27.78 6.92
C ALA A 10 6.11 27.87 7.71
N PRO A 11 6.13 27.70 9.05
CA PRO A 11 7.39 27.67 9.78
C PRO A 11 8.26 26.45 9.43
N TYR A 12 7.68 25.29 9.11
CA TYR A 12 8.45 24.13 8.66
C TYR A 12 9.25 24.42 7.37
N GLN A 13 8.61 25.04 6.37
CA GLN A 13 9.26 25.38 5.09
C GLN A 13 10.34 26.44 5.27
N LEU A 14 10.12 27.42 6.14
CA LEU A 14 11.15 28.40 6.50
C LEU A 14 12.34 27.73 7.20
N ALA A 15 12.08 26.75 8.06
CA ALA A 15 13.12 25.98 8.72
C ALA A 15 13.97 25.19 7.72
N ALA A 16 13.33 24.46 6.80
CA ALA A 16 14.00 23.68 5.75
C ALA A 16 14.87 24.58 4.87
N SER A 17 14.32 25.68 4.34
CA SER A 17 15.10 26.62 3.52
C SER A 17 16.26 27.27 4.28
N SER A 18 16.10 27.54 5.58
CA SER A 18 17.17 28.07 6.42
C SER A 18 18.28 27.04 6.64
N ALA A 19 17.93 25.77 6.87
CA ALA A 19 18.88 24.69 7.06
C ALA A 19 19.73 24.43 5.80
N GLU A 20 19.11 24.47 4.61
CA GLU A 20 19.80 24.36 3.31
C GLU A 20 20.79 25.49 3.08
N LYS A 21 20.49 26.70 3.59
CA LYS A 21 21.38 27.87 3.52
C LYS A 21 22.46 27.88 4.61
N GLY A 22 22.55 26.85 5.44
CA GLY A 22 23.47 26.79 6.58
C GLY A 22 23.12 27.75 7.71
N GLN A 23 21.90 28.29 7.74
CA GLN A 23 21.42 29.22 8.77
C GLN A 23 20.86 28.43 9.97
N THR A 24 21.74 27.70 10.67
CA THR A 24 21.39 26.72 11.72
C THR A 24 20.45 27.28 12.78
N GLU A 25 20.76 28.44 13.36
CA GLU A 25 19.96 29.05 14.43
C GLU A 25 18.55 29.44 13.95
N LEU A 26 18.46 29.94 12.71
CA LEU A 26 17.19 30.33 12.11
C LEU A 26 16.34 29.09 11.78
N ALA A 27 16.98 28.03 11.29
CA ALA A 27 16.34 26.75 11.04
C ALA A 27 15.76 26.15 12.32
N GLU A 28 16.54 26.09 13.40
CA GLU A 28 16.09 25.59 14.70
C GLU A 28 14.93 26.41 15.25
N ARG A 29 14.99 27.75 15.15
CA ARG A 29 13.93 28.64 15.62
C ARG A 29 12.62 28.42 14.87
N TYR A 30 12.64 28.33 13.55
CA TYR A 30 11.43 28.09 12.78
C TYR A 30 10.89 26.67 12.97
N LEU A 31 11.77 25.67 13.13
CA LEU A 31 11.33 24.31 13.41
C LEU A 31 10.68 24.21 14.80
N GLN A 32 11.21 24.91 15.81
CA GLN A 32 10.57 25.06 17.12
C GLN A 32 9.18 25.68 17.01
N LEU A 33 9.03 26.76 16.23
CA LEU A 33 7.72 27.37 15.99
C LEU A 33 6.74 26.39 15.33
N SER A 34 7.17 25.59 14.36
CA SER A 34 6.33 24.53 13.78
C SER A 34 5.93 23.48 14.84
N ALA A 35 6.87 23.09 15.71
CA ALA A 35 6.63 22.17 16.80
C ALA A 35 5.63 22.71 17.84
N GLU A 36 5.72 24.00 18.19
CA GLU A 36 4.78 24.71 19.07
C GLU A 36 3.37 24.74 18.46
N ARG A 37 3.28 24.90 17.14
CA ARG A 37 2.00 24.86 16.40
C ARG A 37 1.43 23.45 16.21
N GLY A 38 2.08 22.42 16.75
CA GLY A 38 1.54 21.05 16.76
C GLY A 38 2.03 20.17 15.60
N LEU A 39 3.23 20.41 15.06
CA LEU A 39 3.86 19.51 14.08
C LEU A 39 3.76 18.05 14.53
N TRP A 40 3.14 17.21 13.70
CA TRP A 40 2.96 15.78 13.93
C TRP A 40 3.44 14.92 12.76
N TYR A 41 3.85 15.52 11.64
CA TYR A 41 4.27 14.84 10.41
C TYR A 41 5.65 14.16 10.58
N TYR A 42 5.70 13.08 11.38
CA TYR A 42 6.93 12.45 11.84
C TYR A 42 7.82 11.95 10.70
N TYR A 43 7.26 11.23 9.72
CA TYR A 43 8.07 10.72 8.61
C TYR A 43 8.57 11.82 7.69
N ASN A 44 7.76 12.85 7.45
CA ASN A 44 8.19 14.03 6.70
C ASN A 44 9.39 14.67 7.40
N LEU A 45 9.32 14.92 8.71
CA LEU A 45 10.46 15.48 9.44
C LEU A 45 11.66 14.52 9.44
N LEU A 46 11.45 13.22 9.71
CA LEU A 46 12.52 12.22 9.83
C LEU A 46 13.36 12.11 8.54
N GLU A 47 12.73 12.26 7.38
CA GLU A 47 13.30 11.93 6.07
C GLU A 47 13.53 13.15 5.17
N ASP A 48 13.33 14.36 5.71
CA ASP A 48 13.56 15.60 4.96
C ASP A 48 15.05 15.97 4.99
N ASP A 49 15.72 15.68 3.87
CA ASP A 49 17.15 15.90 3.66
C ASP A 49 17.58 17.37 3.82
N SER A 50 16.65 18.34 3.72
CA SER A 50 16.93 19.75 3.98
C SER A 50 17.45 19.97 5.41
N PHE A 51 17.12 19.08 6.36
CA PHE A 51 17.59 19.16 7.75
C PHE A 51 18.86 18.35 8.05
N SER A 52 19.50 17.76 7.05
CA SER A 52 20.71 16.92 7.22
C SER A 52 21.84 17.61 8.01
N SER A 53 21.94 18.95 7.91
CA SER A 53 22.92 19.79 8.63
C SER A 53 22.60 19.99 10.11
N ILE A 54 21.35 19.82 10.54
CA ILE A 54 20.91 20.07 11.92
C ILE A 54 20.36 18.82 12.62
N GLN A 55 20.18 17.70 11.92
CA GLN A 55 19.53 16.49 12.46
C GLN A 55 20.19 15.91 13.72
N HIS A 56 21.50 16.13 13.89
CA HIS A 56 22.27 15.65 15.05
C HIS A 56 22.17 16.58 16.27
N ARG A 57 21.54 17.76 16.11
CA ARG A 57 21.42 18.77 17.16
C ARG A 57 20.33 18.38 18.16
N HIS A 58 20.54 18.73 19.43
CA HIS A 58 19.61 18.42 20.50
C HIS A 58 18.20 18.99 20.25
N ILE A 59 18.10 20.22 19.72
CA ILE A 59 16.80 20.86 19.43
C ILE A 59 16.03 20.04 18.39
N TYR A 60 16.68 19.65 17.29
CA TYR A 60 16.06 18.83 16.26
C TYR A 60 15.58 17.49 16.81
N GLN A 61 16.43 16.77 17.55
CA GLN A 61 16.10 15.48 18.14
C GLN A 61 14.92 15.58 19.12
N SER A 62 14.85 16.66 19.91
CA SER A 62 13.71 16.92 20.80
C SER A 62 12.42 17.12 20.02
N ILE A 63 12.45 17.91 18.94
CA ILE A 63 11.26 18.17 18.10
C ILE A 63 10.82 16.89 17.38
N LEU A 64 11.76 16.11 16.85
CA LEU A 64 11.47 14.82 16.22
C LEU A 64 10.78 13.85 17.19
N ALA A 65 11.23 13.78 18.43
CA ALA A 65 10.60 12.97 19.47
C ALA A 65 9.17 13.45 19.80
N GLN A 66 8.95 14.77 19.88
CA GLN A 66 7.62 15.35 20.08
C GLN A 66 6.68 15.07 18.89
N ALA A 67 7.16 15.26 17.67
CA ALA A 67 6.41 14.95 16.45
C ALA A 67 6.04 13.46 16.41
N LYS A 68 6.97 12.57 16.77
CA LYS A 68 6.71 11.12 16.88
C LYS A 68 5.61 10.81 17.90
N ALA A 69 5.64 11.43 19.08
CA ALA A 69 4.62 11.22 20.10
C ALA A 69 3.21 11.61 19.61
N ARG A 70 3.10 12.78 18.95
CA ARG A 70 1.83 13.25 18.35
C ARG A 70 1.37 12.36 17.20
N TYR A 71 2.30 11.96 16.34
CA TYR A 71 2.05 10.99 15.26
C TYR A 71 1.46 9.69 15.81
N LEU A 72 2.05 9.08 16.84
CA LEU A 72 1.55 7.82 17.41
C LEU A 72 0.14 7.96 17.99
N GLN A 73 -0.19 9.11 18.59
CA GLN A 73 -1.54 9.37 19.09
C GLN A 73 -2.57 9.48 17.96
N ARG A 74 -2.18 10.08 16.83
CA ARG A 74 -3.07 10.32 15.68
C ARG A 74 -3.19 9.10 14.77
N ALA A 75 -2.07 8.54 14.36
CA ALA A 75 -1.98 7.50 13.33
C ALA A 75 -2.60 6.15 13.77
N ARG A 76 -2.61 5.86 15.08
CA ARG A 76 -3.15 4.61 15.64
C ARG A 76 -4.59 4.26 15.21
N GLN A 77 -5.39 5.26 14.84
CA GLN A 77 -6.78 5.06 14.43
C GLN A 77 -6.93 4.83 12.91
N PHE A 78 -5.88 5.10 12.14
CA PHE A 78 -5.95 5.15 10.69
C PHE A 78 -5.02 4.14 10.00
N GLU A 79 -3.85 3.84 10.56
CA GLU A 79 -2.89 2.91 9.95
C GLU A 79 -3.39 1.48 9.95
N GLY A 80 -3.30 0.82 8.79
CA GLY A 80 -3.85 -0.52 8.59
C GLY A 80 -5.37 -0.59 8.73
N LYS A 81 -6.08 0.55 8.82
CA LYS A 81 -7.54 0.57 8.87
C LYS A 81 -8.10 0.02 7.56
N ALA A 82 -8.98 -0.96 7.66
CA ALA A 82 -9.66 -1.56 6.52
C ALA A 82 -10.94 -0.81 6.15
N SER A 83 -11.13 -0.63 4.85
CA SER A 83 -12.41 -0.36 4.21
C SER A 83 -12.80 -1.60 3.41
N TYR A 84 -14.10 -1.89 3.26
CA TYR A 84 -14.52 -3.07 2.52
C TYR A 84 -15.81 -2.87 1.71
N ALA A 85 -15.97 -3.72 0.70
CA ALA A 85 -17.18 -3.88 -0.09
C ALA A 85 -17.47 -5.38 -0.26
N LEU A 86 -18.76 -5.75 -0.17
CA LEU A 86 -19.21 -7.12 -0.33
C LEU A 86 -19.99 -7.26 -1.64
N PRO A 87 -19.96 -8.44 -2.27
CA PRO A 87 -20.86 -8.76 -3.37
C PRO A 87 -22.31 -8.72 -2.90
N SER A 88 -23.22 -8.42 -3.82
CA SER A 88 -24.65 -8.64 -3.61
C SER A 88 -25.01 -10.13 -3.72
N GLY A 89 -25.96 -10.60 -2.91
CA GLY A 89 -26.52 -11.94 -3.01
C GLY A 89 -26.15 -12.87 -1.84
N PRO A 90 -26.56 -14.14 -1.90
CA PRO A 90 -26.29 -15.10 -0.84
C PRO A 90 -24.80 -15.41 -0.75
N THR A 91 -24.26 -15.42 0.48
CA THR A 91 -22.87 -15.84 0.71
C THR A 91 -22.68 -17.31 0.33
N PRO A 92 -21.58 -17.68 -0.37
CA PRO A 92 -21.25 -19.07 -0.63
C PRO A 92 -21.14 -19.89 0.66
N ALA A 93 -21.37 -21.20 0.58
CA ALA A 93 -21.37 -22.09 1.75
C ALA A 93 -20.05 -22.07 2.56
N GLY A 94 -18.91 -21.76 1.90
CA GLY A 94 -17.60 -21.63 2.53
C GLY A 94 -17.20 -20.20 2.93
N GLY A 95 -18.11 -19.22 2.74
CA GLY A 95 -17.82 -17.80 2.89
C GLY A 95 -17.37 -17.12 1.59
N TRP A 96 -17.33 -15.79 1.59
CA TRP A 96 -16.85 -15.00 0.44
C TRP A 96 -15.33 -15.17 0.25
N PRO A 97 -14.84 -15.49 -0.96
CA PRO A 97 -13.43 -15.27 -1.28
C PRO A 97 -13.11 -13.78 -1.11
N THR A 98 -11.91 -13.45 -0.65
CA THR A 98 -11.53 -12.09 -0.28
C THR A 98 -10.32 -11.64 -1.07
N VAL A 99 -10.40 -10.48 -1.71
CA VAL A 99 -9.26 -9.77 -2.29
C VAL A 99 -8.87 -8.65 -1.34
N VAL A 100 -7.65 -8.74 -0.79
CA VAL A 100 -7.04 -7.69 0.02
C VAL A 100 -6.16 -6.83 -0.89
N PHE A 101 -6.52 -5.56 -1.06
CA PHE A 101 -5.79 -4.62 -1.89
C PHE A 101 -4.85 -3.72 -1.08
N LEU A 102 -3.61 -3.62 -1.57
CA LEU A 102 -2.56 -2.78 -1.04
C LEU A 102 -2.26 -1.66 -2.05
N HIS A 103 -2.64 -0.44 -1.68
CA HIS A 103 -2.49 0.75 -2.54
C HIS A 103 -1.02 1.16 -2.76
N ASP A 104 -0.80 2.08 -3.68
CA ASP A 104 0.53 2.64 -3.94
C ASP A 104 0.91 3.74 -2.94
N TYR A 105 2.17 4.19 -2.94
CA TYR A 105 2.68 5.24 -2.07
C TYR A 105 1.82 6.52 -2.11
N GLY A 106 1.59 7.11 -0.94
CA GLY A 106 0.87 8.38 -0.80
C GLY A 106 -0.63 8.29 -1.05
N LYS A 107 -1.20 7.08 -1.06
CA LYS A 107 -2.64 6.83 -1.19
C LYS A 107 -3.25 6.41 0.16
N SER A 108 -4.56 6.30 0.18
CA SER A 108 -5.35 5.77 1.30
C SER A 108 -6.36 4.78 0.74
N ALA A 109 -6.91 3.94 1.63
CA ALA A 109 -8.00 3.05 1.28
C ALA A 109 -9.22 3.86 0.82
N SER A 110 -9.62 3.68 -0.44
CA SER A 110 -10.69 4.46 -1.05
C SER A 110 -11.41 3.63 -2.11
N ILE A 111 -12.43 2.91 -1.65
CA ILE A 111 -13.23 2.03 -2.51
C ILE A 111 -14.19 2.86 -3.38
N SER A 112 -13.91 2.91 -4.68
CA SER A 112 -14.75 3.59 -5.68
C SER A 112 -16.02 2.79 -6.02
N ALA A 113 -16.95 3.40 -6.75
CA ALA A 113 -18.11 2.70 -7.28
C ALA A 113 -17.72 1.61 -8.30
N GLU A 114 -16.69 1.85 -9.11
CA GLU A 114 -16.18 0.89 -10.09
C GLU A 114 -15.60 -0.35 -9.40
N ASP A 115 -14.85 -0.17 -8.31
CA ASP A 115 -14.31 -1.29 -7.53
C ASP A 115 -15.46 -2.16 -6.97
N ARG A 116 -16.49 -1.51 -6.42
CA ARG A 116 -17.68 -2.23 -5.89
C ARG A 116 -18.35 -3.08 -6.97
N LEU A 117 -18.52 -2.52 -8.17
CA LEU A 117 -19.13 -3.23 -9.29
C LEU A 117 -18.27 -4.40 -9.75
N LEU A 118 -16.96 -4.19 -9.92
CA LEU A 118 -16.02 -5.23 -10.32
C LEU A 118 -15.98 -6.38 -9.33
N PHE A 119 -15.77 -6.11 -8.04
CA PHE A 119 -15.64 -7.20 -7.06
C PHE A 119 -16.99 -7.87 -6.76
N SER A 120 -18.11 -7.15 -6.91
CA SER A 120 -19.43 -7.77 -6.89
C SER A 120 -19.64 -8.72 -8.07
N SER A 121 -19.24 -8.35 -9.30
CA SER A 121 -19.34 -9.26 -10.46
C SER A 121 -18.40 -10.46 -10.33
N LEU A 122 -17.23 -10.25 -9.72
CA LEU A 122 -16.30 -11.31 -9.37
C LEU A 122 -16.77 -12.15 -8.18
N GLY A 123 -17.89 -11.84 -7.54
CA GLY A 123 -18.39 -12.57 -6.36
C GLY A 123 -17.34 -12.73 -5.26
N ALA A 124 -16.54 -11.68 -5.02
CA ALA A 124 -15.49 -11.65 -4.02
C ALA A 124 -15.62 -10.41 -3.11
N ALA A 125 -15.41 -10.59 -1.81
CA ALA A 125 -15.25 -9.48 -0.89
C ALA A 125 -13.99 -8.69 -1.25
N TYR A 126 -14.10 -7.37 -1.30
CA TYR A 126 -12.98 -6.47 -1.52
C TYR A 126 -12.65 -5.74 -0.23
N ILE A 127 -11.39 -5.82 0.19
CA ILE A 127 -10.90 -5.15 1.40
C ILE A 127 -9.67 -4.35 1.02
N GLU A 128 -9.68 -3.06 1.31
CA GLU A 128 -8.54 -2.17 1.08
C GLU A 128 -8.06 -1.61 2.42
N LEU A 129 -6.75 -1.64 2.66
CA LEU A 129 -6.15 -1.15 3.89
C LEU A 129 -5.41 0.16 3.64
N ASN A 130 -5.51 1.08 4.59
CA ASN A 130 -4.51 2.14 4.69
C ASN A 130 -3.13 1.54 4.94
N GLY A 131 -2.09 2.20 4.42
CA GLY A 131 -0.70 1.86 4.70
C GLY A 131 -0.36 1.84 6.19
N THR A 132 0.78 1.23 6.51
CA THR A 132 1.28 1.09 7.90
C THR A 132 2.02 2.31 8.41
N GLN A 133 2.17 3.35 7.58
CA GLN A 133 2.82 4.61 7.92
C GLN A 133 2.02 5.78 7.34
N MET A 134 1.41 6.58 8.20
CA MET A 134 0.67 7.79 7.84
C MET A 134 1.64 8.94 7.55
N LEU A 135 1.54 9.51 6.35
CA LEU A 135 2.37 10.64 5.90
C LEU A 135 1.65 11.97 6.10
N SER A 136 0.35 12.00 5.82
CA SER A 136 -0.51 13.15 6.09
C SER A 136 -1.97 12.69 6.17
N GLU A 137 -2.90 13.63 6.30
CA GLU A 137 -4.31 13.37 6.14
C GLU A 137 -4.57 12.63 4.81
N ASN A 138 -5.15 11.43 4.88
CA ASN A 138 -5.49 10.58 3.73
C ASN A 138 -4.31 10.16 2.83
N SER A 139 -3.07 10.28 3.33
CA SER A 139 -1.86 9.84 2.64
C SER A 139 -1.09 8.87 3.51
N PHE A 140 -0.89 7.66 2.99
CA PHE A 140 -0.21 6.58 3.68
C PHE A 140 0.79 5.92 2.74
N ARG A 141 1.75 5.25 3.34
CA ARG A 141 2.65 4.32 2.65
C ARG A 141 2.78 3.04 3.47
N TRP A 142 3.35 2.03 2.84
CA TRP A 142 3.82 0.84 3.53
C TRP A 142 5.22 1.10 4.12
N SER A 143 5.56 0.37 5.18
CA SER A 143 6.85 0.54 5.85
C SER A 143 8.03 0.31 4.90
N ASN A 144 8.93 1.28 4.81
CA ASN A 144 10.19 1.16 4.06
C ASN A 144 11.21 0.19 4.69
N TYR A 145 10.91 -0.36 5.87
CA TYR A 145 11.85 -1.19 6.63
C TYR A 145 11.44 -2.66 6.71
N SER A 146 10.14 -2.96 6.62
CA SER A 146 9.66 -4.33 6.87
C SER A 146 8.25 -4.58 6.31
N ASP A 147 8.12 -5.66 5.54
CA ASP A 147 6.85 -6.24 5.13
C ASP A 147 6.08 -6.93 6.27
N GLU A 148 6.73 -7.29 7.38
CA GLU A 148 6.06 -7.92 8.54
C GLU A 148 5.01 -7.00 9.17
N SER A 149 5.25 -5.68 9.11
CA SER A 149 4.27 -4.68 9.53
C SER A 149 2.99 -4.77 8.71
N THR A 150 3.12 -5.06 7.41
CA THR A 150 1.99 -5.21 6.48
C THR A 150 1.26 -6.52 6.72
N GLN A 151 1.99 -7.63 6.92
CA GLN A 151 1.40 -8.91 7.32
C GLN A 151 0.55 -8.74 8.58
N SER A 152 1.12 -8.11 9.61
CA SER A 152 0.44 -7.87 10.88
C SER A 152 -0.80 -7.00 10.73
N ALA A 153 -0.74 -5.97 9.89
CA ALA A 153 -1.90 -5.12 9.59
C ALA A 153 -3.02 -5.91 8.91
N ILE A 154 -2.71 -6.73 7.90
CA ILE A 154 -3.69 -7.59 7.21
C ILE A 154 -4.34 -8.56 8.19
N GLN A 155 -3.54 -9.26 9.00
CA GLN A 155 -4.08 -10.24 9.97
C GLN A 155 -4.98 -9.57 11.02
N ARG A 156 -4.57 -8.41 11.55
CA ARG A 156 -5.41 -7.64 12.50
C ARG A 156 -6.71 -7.17 11.85
N ALA A 157 -6.68 -6.75 10.59
CA ALA A 157 -7.87 -6.32 9.87
C ALA A 157 -8.81 -7.48 9.57
N LEU A 158 -8.29 -8.62 9.11
CA LEU A 158 -9.10 -9.78 8.72
C LEU A 158 -9.68 -10.54 9.91
N ALA A 159 -8.98 -10.62 11.04
CA ALA A 159 -9.41 -11.40 12.21
C ALA A 159 -10.87 -11.13 12.66
N PRO A 160 -11.32 -9.88 12.84
CA PRO A 160 -12.73 -9.61 13.13
C PRO A 160 -13.63 -9.77 11.90
N LEU A 161 -13.16 -9.40 10.71
CA LEU A 161 -13.96 -9.36 9.49
C LEU A 161 -14.34 -10.76 8.96
N ILE A 162 -13.50 -11.77 9.17
CA ILE A 162 -13.76 -13.15 8.72
C ILE A 162 -15.11 -13.64 9.26
N ARG A 163 -15.37 -13.44 10.55
CA ARG A 163 -16.65 -13.83 11.16
C ARG A 163 -17.76 -12.84 10.85
N GLN A 164 -17.48 -11.54 10.93
CA GLN A 164 -18.48 -10.50 10.74
C GLN A 164 -19.09 -10.50 9.34
N LEU A 165 -18.28 -10.79 8.32
CA LEU A 165 -18.67 -10.71 6.91
C LEU A 165 -18.80 -12.09 6.26
N ASN A 166 -18.67 -13.17 7.04
CA ASN A 166 -18.64 -14.55 6.55
C ASN A 166 -17.63 -14.73 5.40
N LEU A 167 -16.38 -14.35 5.63
CA LEU A 167 -15.29 -14.50 4.65
C LEU A 167 -14.71 -15.91 4.73
N ASN A 168 -14.23 -16.41 3.60
CA ASN A 168 -13.52 -17.67 3.54
C ASN A 168 -12.03 -17.47 3.88
N PRO A 169 -11.53 -17.94 5.04
CA PRO A 169 -10.14 -17.73 5.45
C PRO A 169 -9.13 -18.50 4.59
N GLN A 170 -9.57 -19.48 3.80
CA GLN A 170 -8.73 -20.25 2.88
C GLN A 170 -8.66 -19.64 1.47
N GLN A 171 -9.49 -18.62 1.20
CA GLN A 171 -9.57 -17.95 -0.11
C GLN A 171 -9.30 -16.45 0.04
N VAL A 172 -8.17 -16.12 0.66
CA VAL A 172 -7.66 -14.75 0.76
C VAL A 172 -6.61 -14.53 -0.33
N TYR A 173 -6.82 -13.54 -1.18
CA TYR A 173 -5.94 -13.19 -2.30
C TYR A 173 -5.34 -11.81 -2.06
N LEU A 174 -4.07 -11.65 -2.42
CA LEU A 174 -3.42 -10.34 -2.37
C LEU A 174 -3.56 -9.64 -3.71
N SER A 175 -3.91 -8.36 -3.69
CA SER A 175 -3.70 -7.49 -4.84
C SER A 175 -2.92 -6.27 -4.39
N GLY A 176 -2.04 -5.76 -5.24
CA GLY A 176 -1.30 -4.55 -4.90
C GLY A 176 -0.85 -3.78 -6.12
N ARG A 177 -0.60 -2.50 -5.91
CA ARG A 177 0.01 -1.60 -6.90
C ARG A 177 1.25 -0.96 -6.32
N GLY A 178 2.29 -0.84 -7.13
CA GLY A 178 3.49 -0.08 -6.78
C GLY A 178 4.15 -0.56 -5.49
N GLN A 179 4.23 0.32 -4.51
CA GLN A 179 4.71 -0.05 -3.17
C GLN A 179 3.89 -1.20 -2.54
N GLY A 180 2.56 -1.16 -2.65
CA GLY A 180 1.70 -2.23 -2.17
C GLY A 180 1.92 -3.56 -2.89
N ALA A 181 2.26 -3.54 -4.18
CA ALA A 181 2.58 -4.75 -4.94
C ALA A 181 3.91 -5.39 -4.48
N LEU A 182 4.92 -4.58 -4.17
CA LEU A 182 6.18 -5.07 -3.59
C LEU A 182 5.93 -5.77 -2.25
N HIS A 183 5.13 -5.14 -1.38
CA HIS A 183 4.74 -5.75 -0.11
C HIS A 183 3.94 -7.05 -0.34
N ALA A 184 2.91 -7.03 -1.20
CA ALA A 184 2.12 -8.22 -1.51
C ALA A 184 2.99 -9.38 -2.04
N ALA A 185 3.96 -9.10 -2.91
CA ALA A 185 4.87 -10.11 -3.44
C ALA A 185 5.74 -10.72 -2.31
N ASN A 186 6.31 -9.89 -1.44
CA ASN A 186 7.09 -10.36 -0.29
C ASN A 186 6.24 -11.22 0.67
N LEU A 187 5.00 -10.78 0.95
CA LEU A 187 4.09 -11.52 1.81
C LEU A 187 3.68 -12.86 1.22
N LEU A 188 3.39 -12.92 -0.07
CA LEU A 188 3.09 -14.19 -0.74
C LEU A 188 4.28 -15.14 -0.70
N ALA A 189 5.51 -14.63 -0.91
CA ALA A 189 6.72 -15.45 -0.88
C ALA A 189 7.03 -16.02 0.52
N LYS A 190 6.83 -15.22 1.59
CA LYS A 190 7.20 -15.58 2.96
C LYS A 190 6.09 -16.25 3.76
N TYR A 191 4.84 -15.86 3.51
CA TYR A 191 3.66 -16.31 4.27
C TYR A 191 2.55 -16.90 3.37
N PRO A 192 2.88 -17.80 2.43
CA PRO A 192 1.91 -18.33 1.46
C PRO A 192 0.76 -19.13 2.09
N GLN A 193 0.88 -19.57 3.33
CA GLN A 193 -0.18 -20.28 4.06
C GLN A 193 -1.42 -19.41 4.32
N PHE A 194 -1.29 -18.08 4.27
CA PHE A 194 -2.42 -17.16 4.45
C PHE A 194 -3.05 -16.71 3.14
N TYR A 195 -2.47 -17.07 1.99
CA TYR A 195 -2.85 -16.50 0.70
C TYR A 195 -3.05 -17.57 -0.38
N ALA A 196 -4.16 -17.48 -1.11
CA ALA A 196 -4.53 -18.40 -2.19
C ALA A 196 -3.91 -18.01 -3.55
N GLY A 197 -3.54 -16.75 -3.73
CA GLY A 197 -2.96 -16.22 -4.96
C GLY A 197 -2.72 -14.71 -4.88
N ALA A 198 -2.21 -14.13 -5.97
CA ALA A 198 -2.02 -12.68 -6.02
C ALA A 198 -2.11 -12.03 -7.40
N LEU A 199 -2.47 -10.75 -7.43
CA LEU A 199 -2.33 -9.84 -8.57
C LEU A 199 -1.37 -8.71 -8.20
N LEU A 200 -0.18 -8.72 -8.79
CA LEU A 200 0.93 -7.82 -8.46
C LEU A 200 1.15 -6.83 -9.61
N ILE A 201 0.89 -5.54 -9.39
CA ILE A 201 0.92 -4.52 -10.45
C ILE A 201 2.09 -3.56 -10.23
N ALA A 202 3.02 -3.55 -11.18
CA ALA A 202 4.15 -2.62 -11.25
C ALA A 202 4.91 -2.46 -9.90
N PRO A 203 5.40 -3.56 -9.28
CA PRO A 203 6.03 -3.51 -7.98
C PRO A 203 7.25 -2.59 -7.95
N HIS A 204 7.33 -1.73 -6.92
CA HIS A 204 8.46 -0.84 -6.65
C HIS A 204 8.50 -0.47 -5.15
N GLY A 205 9.59 0.16 -4.68
CA GLY A 205 9.73 0.63 -3.29
C GLY A 205 11.05 0.21 -2.64
N GLU A 206 11.17 0.51 -1.34
CA GLU A 206 12.45 0.50 -0.61
C GLU A 206 12.78 -0.82 0.10
N ILE A 207 11.76 -1.63 0.44
CA ILE A 207 12.02 -2.90 1.14
C ILE A 207 12.74 -3.89 0.23
N THR A 208 13.59 -4.73 0.83
CA THR A 208 14.32 -5.74 0.07
C THR A 208 13.34 -6.75 -0.56
N PRO A 209 13.36 -6.94 -1.90
CA PRO A 209 12.53 -7.94 -2.54
C PRO A 209 12.93 -9.36 -2.13
N ALA A 210 11.94 -10.22 -1.90
CA ALA A 210 12.16 -11.63 -1.60
C ALA A 210 13.06 -12.28 -2.67
N ARG A 211 13.99 -13.12 -2.21
CA ARG A 211 14.91 -13.88 -3.07
C ARG A 211 14.54 -15.36 -3.19
N GLN A 212 13.69 -15.82 -2.28
CA GLN A 212 13.21 -17.18 -2.17
C GLN A 212 11.71 -17.12 -1.87
N THR A 213 11.00 -18.18 -2.24
CA THR A 213 9.57 -18.31 -2.03
C THR A 213 9.25 -19.66 -1.42
N LEU A 214 8.33 -19.66 -0.47
CA LEU A 214 7.66 -20.85 0.05
C LEU A 214 6.34 -21.10 -0.68
N ALA A 215 5.92 -20.19 -1.57
CA ALA A 215 4.66 -20.26 -2.27
C ALA A 215 4.65 -21.43 -3.26
N GLU A 216 3.69 -22.31 -3.10
CA GLU A 216 3.40 -23.41 -4.03
C GLU A 216 1.90 -23.48 -4.30
N ASN A 217 1.54 -23.99 -5.47
CA ASN A 217 0.19 -24.20 -5.95
C ASN A 217 -0.67 -22.92 -5.94
N LYS A 218 -0.05 -21.75 -6.15
CA LYS A 218 -0.74 -20.47 -6.22
C LYS A 218 -1.05 -20.09 -7.67
N ARG A 219 -2.08 -19.26 -7.86
CA ARG A 219 -2.32 -18.51 -9.11
C ARG A 219 -1.87 -17.07 -8.93
N ILE A 220 -0.90 -16.65 -9.73
CA ILE A 220 -0.23 -15.36 -9.57
C ILE A 220 -0.27 -14.63 -10.90
N VAL A 221 -0.85 -13.45 -10.91
CA VAL A 221 -0.78 -12.52 -12.04
C VAL A 221 0.25 -11.46 -11.67
N LEU A 222 1.17 -11.20 -12.58
CA LEU A 222 2.13 -10.12 -12.45
C LEU A 222 2.03 -9.21 -13.66
N ALA A 223 1.82 -7.92 -13.40
CA ALA A 223 1.56 -6.92 -14.43
C ALA A 223 2.64 -5.84 -14.41
N TYR A 224 3.08 -5.43 -15.61
CA TYR A 224 4.12 -4.41 -15.75
C TYR A 224 3.91 -3.61 -17.04
N TYR A 225 4.42 -2.37 -17.05
CA TYR A 225 4.27 -1.41 -18.13
C TYR A 225 5.59 -1.18 -18.87
N ASP A 226 5.57 -0.98 -20.18
CA ASP A 226 6.79 -0.72 -20.96
C ASP A 226 7.40 0.65 -20.67
N ARG A 227 6.56 1.62 -20.30
CA ARG A 227 6.96 3.02 -20.03
C ARG A 227 7.26 3.31 -18.54
N GLN A 228 7.44 2.29 -17.71
CA GLN A 228 7.89 2.47 -16.32
C GLN A 228 9.43 2.43 -16.23
N ASN A 229 9.98 2.73 -15.05
CA ASN A 229 11.43 2.73 -14.87
C ASN A 229 12.03 1.33 -15.14
N PHE A 230 13.28 1.29 -15.59
CA PHE A 230 13.96 0.02 -15.89
C PHE A 230 14.06 -0.90 -14.66
N SER A 231 14.40 -0.34 -13.50
CA SER A 231 14.48 -1.08 -12.23
C SER A 231 13.15 -1.72 -11.82
N GLU A 232 12.03 -1.02 -12.02
CA GLU A 232 10.68 -1.49 -11.70
C GLU A 232 10.25 -2.63 -12.64
N ARG A 233 10.57 -2.53 -13.95
CA ARG A 233 10.39 -3.64 -14.90
C ARG A 233 11.19 -4.86 -14.48
N ALA A 234 12.47 -4.67 -14.17
CA ALA A 234 13.35 -5.75 -13.75
C ALA A 234 12.83 -6.43 -12.47
N LEU A 235 12.32 -5.64 -11.52
CA LEU A 235 11.72 -6.16 -10.29
C LEU A 235 10.47 -7.00 -10.56
N ALA A 236 9.59 -6.52 -11.44
CA ALA A 236 8.41 -7.26 -11.87
C ALA A 236 8.80 -8.63 -12.48
N LEU A 237 9.73 -8.64 -13.45
CA LEU A 237 10.21 -9.87 -14.09
C LEU A 237 10.89 -10.82 -13.11
N ARG A 238 11.68 -10.28 -12.16
CA ARG A 238 12.32 -11.06 -11.10
C ARG A 238 11.31 -11.77 -10.21
N PHE A 239 10.19 -11.13 -9.87
CA PHE A 239 9.12 -11.82 -9.13
C PHE A 239 8.41 -12.88 -9.98
N ALA A 240 8.22 -12.64 -11.28
CA ALA A 240 7.68 -13.66 -12.17
C ALA A 240 8.56 -14.93 -12.18
N GLU A 241 9.88 -14.75 -12.28
CA GLU A 241 10.85 -15.83 -12.19
C GLU A 241 10.83 -16.51 -10.82
N LEU A 242 10.84 -15.73 -9.73
CA LEU A 242 10.79 -16.25 -8.36
C LEU A 242 9.61 -17.22 -8.15
N PHE A 243 8.44 -16.86 -8.67
CA PHE A 243 7.22 -17.65 -8.47
C PHE A 243 6.99 -18.73 -9.54
N ASN A 244 7.78 -18.78 -10.61
CA ASN A 244 7.51 -19.65 -11.76
C ASN A 244 7.53 -21.15 -11.42
N THR A 245 8.34 -21.55 -10.43
CA THR A 245 8.42 -22.94 -9.98
C THR A 245 7.30 -23.24 -8.99
N GLY A 246 6.54 -24.32 -9.23
CA GLY A 246 5.51 -24.80 -8.31
C GLY A 246 4.21 -23.97 -8.28
N ASN A 247 4.12 -22.88 -9.05
CA ASN A 247 2.90 -22.05 -9.14
C ASN A 247 2.46 -21.90 -10.60
N GLN A 248 1.26 -21.36 -10.78
CA GLN A 248 0.78 -20.88 -12.07
C GLN A 248 1.01 -19.37 -12.12
N VAL A 249 1.83 -18.90 -13.04
CA VAL A 249 2.17 -17.48 -13.19
C VAL A 249 1.69 -16.96 -14.55
N GLN A 250 0.93 -15.86 -14.55
CA GLN A 250 0.59 -15.10 -15.75
C GLN A 250 1.29 -13.75 -15.74
N LEU A 251 2.06 -13.48 -16.79
CA LEU A 251 2.73 -12.21 -16.99
C LEU A 251 1.91 -11.32 -17.93
N GLN A 252 1.48 -10.16 -17.46
CA GLN A 252 0.71 -9.16 -18.21
C GLN A 252 1.58 -7.97 -18.55
N ARG A 253 1.91 -7.81 -19.83
CA ARG A 253 2.71 -6.69 -20.34
C ARG A 253 1.80 -5.65 -20.99
N PHE A 254 1.98 -4.38 -20.65
CA PHE A 254 1.24 -3.28 -21.22
C PHE A 254 2.19 -2.26 -21.89
N ASN A 255 1.95 -1.96 -23.17
CA ASN A 255 2.83 -1.07 -23.95
C ASN A 255 2.74 0.42 -23.52
N GLN A 256 1.64 0.79 -22.88
CA GLN A 256 1.40 2.15 -22.39
C GLN A 256 1.81 2.27 -20.92
N ALA A 257 2.01 3.51 -20.46
CA ALA A 257 2.08 3.77 -19.02
C ALA A 257 0.74 3.38 -18.36
N GLU A 258 0.76 3.27 -17.03
CA GLU A 258 -0.47 3.24 -16.27
C GLU A 258 -1.25 4.52 -16.56
N SER A 259 -2.49 4.37 -17.06
CA SER A 259 -3.35 5.49 -17.44
C SER A 259 -4.65 5.38 -16.69
N ALA A 260 -5.10 6.49 -16.09
CA ALA A 260 -6.40 6.59 -15.43
C ALA A 260 -7.57 6.37 -16.41
N ASN A 261 -7.35 6.51 -17.72
CA ASN A 261 -8.41 6.44 -18.73
C ASN A 261 -8.85 5.02 -19.08
N VAL A 262 -8.07 4.00 -18.70
CA VAL A 262 -8.50 2.59 -18.79
C VAL A 262 -8.63 2.10 -17.35
N GLY A 263 -9.84 2.14 -16.82
CA GLY A 263 -10.15 1.70 -15.46
C GLY A 263 -9.72 0.25 -15.20
N TRP A 264 -9.57 -0.09 -13.92
CA TRP A 264 -9.19 -1.43 -13.44
C TRP A 264 -9.94 -2.57 -14.12
N GLN A 265 -11.24 -2.38 -14.30
CA GLN A 265 -12.15 -3.34 -14.92
C GLN A 265 -11.72 -3.75 -16.33
N GLY A 266 -11.23 -2.80 -17.14
CA GLY A 266 -10.83 -3.07 -18.53
C GLY A 266 -9.55 -3.90 -18.67
N ARG A 267 -8.63 -3.82 -17.70
CA ARG A 267 -7.32 -4.49 -17.78
C ARG A 267 -7.23 -5.74 -16.92
N PHE A 268 -7.88 -5.74 -15.77
CA PHE A 268 -7.61 -6.73 -14.72
C PHE A 268 -8.79 -7.62 -14.36
N ALA A 269 -10.00 -7.41 -14.92
CA ALA A 269 -11.14 -8.30 -14.66
C ALA A 269 -10.83 -9.77 -15.00
N ARG A 270 -10.42 -10.06 -16.25
CA ARG A 270 -10.06 -11.43 -16.67
C ARG A 270 -8.88 -12.01 -15.90
N PRO A 271 -7.77 -11.28 -15.69
CA PRO A 271 -6.70 -11.77 -14.82
C PRO A 271 -7.16 -12.08 -13.38
N MET A 272 -8.06 -11.28 -12.80
CA MET A 272 -8.63 -11.54 -11.48
C MET A 272 -9.54 -12.77 -11.48
N GLU A 273 -10.38 -12.97 -12.49
CA GLU A 273 -11.21 -14.18 -12.63
C GLU A 273 -10.32 -15.44 -12.64
N TRP A 274 -9.27 -15.41 -13.46
CA TRP A 274 -8.31 -16.51 -13.54
C TRP A 274 -7.60 -16.74 -12.19
N MET A 275 -7.13 -15.68 -11.53
CA MET A 275 -6.50 -15.75 -10.20
C MET A 275 -7.44 -16.40 -9.17
N LEU A 276 -8.71 -16.01 -9.16
CA LEU A 276 -9.76 -16.54 -8.29
C LEU A 276 -10.19 -17.97 -8.66
N GLY A 277 -9.70 -18.51 -9.78
CA GLY A 277 -10.10 -19.82 -10.27
C GLY A 277 -11.49 -19.89 -10.86
N LYS A 278 -12.05 -18.74 -11.22
CA LYS A 278 -13.26 -18.66 -12.01
C LYS A 278 -12.85 -18.92 -13.45
N ALA A 279 -13.38 -20.00 -14.04
CA ALA A 279 -13.16 -20.25 -15.46
C ALA A 279 -13.68 -19.02 -16.25
N PRO A 280 -13.01 -18.61 -17.35
CA PRO A 280 -13.67 -17.70 -18.27
C PRO A 280 -14.96 -18.38 -18.72
N ASP A 281 -16.10 -17.70 -18.56
CA ASP A 281 -17.39 -18.26 -18.95
C ASP A 281 -17.30 -18.90 -20.33
N ALA A 282 -17.69 -20.17 -20.41
CA ALA A 282 -17.95 -20.82 -21.67
C ALA A 282 -19.17 -20.10 -22.31
N HIS A 283 -18.88 -19.25 -23.29
CA HIS A 283 -19.77 -18.70 -24.32
C HIS A 283 -20.84 -17.65 -23.92
N PRO A 284 -20.94 -16.54 -24.67
CA PRO A 284 -22.22 -16.15 -25.26
C PRO A 284 -22.42 -16.99 -26.54
N GLY A 285 -23.27 -18.01 -26.46
CA GLY A 285 -23.72 -18.79 -27.59
C GLY A 285 -25.25 -18.82 -27.57
N GLY A 286 -25.85 -18.09 -28.51
CA GLY A 286 -27.29 -17.94 -28.71
C GLY A 286 -27.58 -16.74 -29.60
#